data_AF-A0A2S2N5A8-F1
#
_entry.id   AF-A0A2S2N5A8-F1
#
_cell.length_a   1.000
_cell.length_b   1.000
_cell.length_c   1.000
_cell.angle_alpha   90.00
_cell.angle_beta   90.00
_cell.angle_gamma   90.00
#
_symmetry.space_group_name_H-M   'P 1'
#
loop_
_entity.id
_entity.type
_entity.pdbx_description
1 polymer ?
#
loop_
_entity_poly.entity_id
_entity_poly.type
_entity_poly.pdbx_seq_one_letter_code
_entity_poly.pdbx_strand_id
1 'polypeptide(L)'
;EGGGGMEKATGCPSDGGPGAERVPCRGTVCISDLRIPLMWKDTEYFRNKGELHRCAVFLLLQVGAEIHDTPTVLVDRTLTDICFEGAVLFSEAGPDFELKVELYSAGLPAGGAQGSTPKKLATRLSTSLG
;
A
#
# COMPACT_ATOMS: atom_id res chain seq x y z
N GLU A 1 -37.50 17.32 -47.65
CA GLU A 1 -36.75 16.19 -47.05
C GLU A 1 -35.53 16.80 -46.35
N GLY A 2 -35.50 16.90 -45.02
CA GLY A 2 -35.44 15.79 -44.06
C GLY A 2 -33.96 15.55 -43.73
N GLY A 3 -33.43 15.66 -42.53
CA GLY A 3 -33.92 16.06 -41.21
C GLY A 3 -32.66 16.18 -40.35
N GLY A 4 -32.54 17.25 -39.56
CA GLY A 4 -31.38 17.49 -38.71
C GLY A 4 -31.32 16.47 -37.57
N GLY A 5 -30.24 15.68 -37.54
CA GLY A 5 -29.89 14.87 -36.39
C GLY A 5 -29.26 15.77 -35.33
N MET A 6 -30.04 16.14 -34.31
CA MET A 6 -29.53 16.83 -33.13
C MET A 6 -28.81 15.79 -32.26
N GLU A 7 -27.48 15.81 -32.26
CA GLU A 7 -26.69 15.09 -31.26
C GLU A 7 -27.12 15.58 -29.87
N LYS A 8 -27.56 14.64 -29.01
CA LYS A 8 -27.88 14.94 -27.62
C LYS A 8 -26.60 15.42 -26.94
N ALA A 9 -26.53 16.72 -26.70
CA ALA A 9 -25.61 17.27 -25.71
C ALA A 9 -25.91 16.60 -24.36
N THR A 10 -24.89 15.99 -23.76
CA THR A 10 -24.86 15.65 -22.35
C THR A 10 -25.07 16.95 -21.57
N GLY A 11 -26.31 17.16 -21.12
CA GLY A 11 -26.72 18.38 -20.43
C GLY A 11 -25.87 18.63 -19.19
N CYS A 12 -25.53 19.90 -18.99
CA CYS A 12 -24.87 20.36 -17.77
C CYS A 12 -25.78 20.04 -16.56
N PRO A 13 -25.28 19.44 -15.47
CA PRO A 13 -26.08 19.13 -14.28
C PRO A 13 -26.61 20.39 -13.55
N SER A 14 -26.29 21.57 -14.06
CA SER A 14 -26.73 22.86 -13.53
C SER A 14 -28.16 23.22 -13.92
N ASP A 15 -28.79 22.50 -14.86
CA ASP A 15 -30.14 22.79 -15.39
C ASP A 15 -31.28 22.30 -14.47
N GLY A 16 -31.04 22.36 -13.15
CA GLY A 16 -32.06 22.11 -12.15
C GLY A 16 -33.02 23.29 -12.13
N GLY A 17 -34.28 23.06 -12.53
CA GLY A 17 -35.34 24.06 -12.45
C GLY A 17 -35.48 24.63 -11.02
N PRO A 18 -36.02 25.84 -10.87
CA PRO A 18 -36.15 26.51 -9.58
C PRO A 18 -36.96 25.64 -8.61
N GLY A 19 -36.28 25.02 -7.64
CA GLY A 19 -36.89 24.14 -6.64
C GLY A 19 -36.23 22.76 -6.46
N ALA A 20 -35.29 22.35 -7.31
CA ALA A 20 -34.56 21.09 -7.11
C ALA A 20 -33.48 21.25 -6.03
N GLU A 21 -33.58 20.47 -4.94
CA GLU A 21 -32.50 20.32 -3.95
C GLU A 21 -31.27 19.71 -4.62
N ARG A 22 -30.16 20.44 -4.63
CA ARG A 22 -28.93 19.98 -5.27
C ARG A 22 -28.23 18.97 -4.37
N VAL A 23 -28.16 17.73 -4.83
CA VAL A 23 -27.35 16.69 -4.19
C VAL A 23 -25.88 16.93 -4.53
N PRO A 24 -24.95 16.80 -3.58
CA PRO A 24 -23.53 16.93 -3.88
C PRO A 24 -23.06 15.87 -4.88
N CYS A 25 -22.18 16.27 -5.80
CA CYS A 25 -21.56 15.36 -6.75
C CYS A 25 -20.53 14.46 -6.06
N ARG A 26 -20.42 13.21 -6.55
CA ARG A 26 -19.29 12.32 -6.25
C ARG A 26 -18.19 12.54 -7.29
N GLY A 27 -16.96 12.22 -6.92
CA GLY A 27 -15.81 12.36 -7.79
C GLY A 27 -14.75 11.32 -7.55
N THR A 28 -13.74 11.32 -8.41
CA THR A 28 -12.59 10.42 -8.32
C THR A 28 -11.45 11.10 -7.56
N VAL A 29 -10.92 10.41 -6.56
CA VAL A 29 -9.74 10.83 -5.78
C VAL A 29 -8.57 9.92 -6.12
N CYS A 30 -7.44 10.52 -6.50
CA CYS A 30 -6.20 9.80 -6.78
C CYS A 30 -5.15 10.17 -5.74
N ILE A 31 -4.58 9.17 -5.09
CA ILE A 31 -3.49 9.31 -4.12
C ILE A 31 -2.22 8.73 -4.74
N SER A 32 -1.15 9.51 -4.79
CA SER A 32 0.13 9.13 -5.40
C SER A 32 1.29 9.76 -4.64
N ASP A 33 2.52 9.36 -4.96
CA ASP A 33 3.76 9.92 -4.42
C ASP A 33 3.83 9.91 -2.87
N LEU A 34 3.31 8.84 -2.25
CA LEU A 34 3.33 8.69 -0.79
C LEU A 34 4.77 8.44 -0.32
N ARG A 35 5.24 9.32 0.57
CA ARG A 35 6.59 9.27 1.13
C ARG A 35 6.57 9.48 2.64
N ILE A 36 7.26 8.61 3.37
CA ILE A 36 7.38 8.66 4.82
C ILE A 36 8.84 8.82 5.20
N PRO A 37 9.27 9.99 5.67
CA PRO A 37 10.64 10.22 6.13
C PRO A 37 10.99 9.34 7.34
N LEU A 38 12.19 8.75 7.31
CA LEU A 38 12.73 7.93 8.38
C LEU A 38 13.72 8.73 9.21
N MET A 39 13.35 9.00 10.47
CA MET A 39 14.24 9.66 11.42
C MET A 39 15.04 8.62 12.20
N TRP A 40 16.09 8.09 11.57
CA TRP A 40 17.04 7.21 12.23
C TRP A 40 17.73 7.95 13.37
N LYS A 41 17.71 7.37 14.57
CA LYS A 41 18.54 7.90 15.66
C LYS A 41 20.00 7.56 15.38
N ASP A 42 20.93 8.44 15.77
CA ASP A 42 22.37 8.19 15.64
C ASP A 42 22.78 6.84 16.26
N THR A 43 22.15 6.45 17.37
CA THR A 43 22.37 5.14 18.01
C THR A 43 21.94 3.96 17.15
N GLU A 44 20.97 4.11 16.25
CA GLU A 44 20.51 3.07 15.33
C GLU A 44 21.37 3.05 14.06
N TYR A 45 21.85 4.22 13.62
CA TYR A 45 22.74 4.36 12.47
C TYR A 45 24.15 3.83 12.78
N PHE A 46 24.75 4.24 13.92
CA PHE A 46 26.16 3.97 14.25
C PHE A 46 26.40 2.72 15.11
N ARG A 47 25.44 2.27 15.93
CA ARG A 47 25.71 1.24 16.96
C ARG A 47 25.52 -0.20 16.50
N ASN A 48 25.09 -0.43 15.26
CA ASN A 48 24.89 -1.76 14.69
C ASN A 48 25.85 -2.03 13.53
N LYS A 49 27.11 -2.38 13.85
CA LYS A 49 28.16 -2.73 12.86
C LYS A 49 27.94 -4.10 12.15
N GLY A 50 26.71 -4.61 12.08
CA GLY A 50 26.45 -5.91 11.45
C GLY A 50 24.98 -6.29 11.29
N GLU A 51 24.07 -5.67 12.04
CA GLU A 51 22.63 -5.95 11.96
C GLU A 51 21.95 -4.86 11.12
N LEU A 52 21.61 -5.18 9.87
CA LEU A 52 20.69 -4.38 9.08
C LEU A 52 19.29 -4.64 9.66
N HIS A 53 18.73 -3.67 10.38
CA HIS A 53 17.31 -3.68 10.75
C HIS A 53 16.52 -3.63 9.45
N ARG A 54 16.10 -4.81 8.97
CA ARG A 54 15.28 -4.94 7.79
C ARG A 54 13.85 -5.08 8.27
N CYS A 55 12.98 -4.14 7.92
CA CYS A 55 11.55 -4.32 8.10
C CYS A 55 10.83 -4.29 6.76
N ALA A 56 9.75 -5.07 6.66
CA ALA A 56 8.79 -4.99 5.58
C ALA A 56 7.74 -3.97 5.97
N VAL A 57 7.43 -3.03 5.09
CA VAL A 57 6.48 -1.95 5.34
C VAL A 57 5.48 -1.86 4.20
N PHE A 58 4.20 -1.71 4.51
CA PHE A 58 3.16 -1.43 3.52
C PHE A 58 2.10 -0.49 4.11
N LEU A 59 1.30 0.12 3.24
CA LEU A 59 0.18 0.96 3.61
C LEU A 59 -1.15 0.28 3.33
N LEU A 60 -2.14 0.58 4.17
CA LEU A 60 -3.55 0.39 3.87
C LEU A 60 -4.20 1.77 3.71
N LEU A 61 -4.86 2.00 2.58
CA LEU A 61 -5.60 3.21 2.28
C LEU A 61 -7.09 2.89 2.23
N GLN A 62 -7.90 3.67 2.95
CA GLN A 62 -9.33 3.46 3.03
C GLN A 62 -10.12 4.76 2.84
N VAL A 63 -11.15 4.70 2.00
CA VAL A 63 -12.19 5.72 1.88
C VAL A 63 -13.55 5.01 1.97
N GLY A 64 -14.30 5.26 3.04
CA GLY A 64 -15.56 4.56 3.30
C GLY A 64 -15.36 3.04 3.40
N ALA A 65 -15.99 2.28 2.50
CA ALA A 65 -15.87 0.82 2.43
C ALA A 65 -14.80 0.34 1.43
N GLU A 66 -14.21 1.24 0.65
CA GLU A 66 -13.18 0.91 -0.33
C GLU A 66 -11.81 0.92 0.35
N ILE A 67 -11.06 -0.17 0.22
CA ILE A 67 -9.78 -0.40 0.88
C ILE A 67 -8.77 -0.92 -0.16
N HIS A 68 -7.59 -0.32 -0.19
CA HIS A 68 -6.48 -0.69 -1.07
C HIS A 68 -5.19 -0.81 -0.27
N ASP A 69 -4.34 -1.78 -0.58
CA ASP A 69 -2.99 -1.89 -0.03
C ASP A 69 -1.92 -1.49 -1.04
N THR A 70 -0.76 -1.06 -0.54
CA THR A 70 0.43 -0.84 -1.38
C THR A 70 1.31 -2.07 -1.41
N PRO A 71 2.13 -2.24 -2.47
CA PRO A 71 3.23 -3.19 -2.44
C PRO A 71 4.12 -3.02 -1.20
N THR A 72 4.62 -4.13 -0.67
CA THR A 72 5.53 -4.12 0.47
C THR A 72 6.91 -3.59 0.08
N VAL A 73 7.43 -2.65 0.84
CA VAL A 73 8.78 -2.08 0.71
C VAL A 73 9.68 -2.64 1.80
N LEU A 74 10.87 -3.10 1.41
CA LEU A 74 11.91 -3.49 2.36
C LEU A 74 12.70 -2.25 2.78
N VAL A 75 12.76 -2.01 4.08
CA VAL A 75 13.38 -0.83 4.67
C VAL A 75 14.59 -1.25 5.47
N ASP A 76 15.73 -0.61 5.22
CA ASP A 76 16.91 -0.70 6.06
C ASP A 76 17.53 0.69 6.28
N ARG A 77 18.59 0.72 7.11
CA ARG A 77 19.28 1.96 7.52
C ARG A 77 19.87 2.80 6.40
N THR A 78 19.90 2.30 5.17
CA THR A 78 20.37 3.06 4.01
C THR A 78 19.29 3.97 3.43
N LEU A 79 18.01 3.73 3.76
CA LEU A 79 16.90 4.56 3.29
C LEU A 79 16.68 5.76 4.20
N THR A 80 16.54 6.94 3.61
CA THR A 80 16.10 8.15 4.33
C THR A 80 14.58 8.26 4.39
N ASP A 81 13.88 7.60 3.47
CA ASP A 81 12.44 7.67 3.31
C ASP A 81 11.90 6.35 2.76
N ILE A 82 10.65 6.04 3.11
CA ILE A 82 9.88 4.97 2.48
C ILE A 82 9.03 5.61 1.38
N CYS A 83 9.22 5.18 0.13
CA CYS A 83 8.46 5.67 -1.01
C CYS A 83 7.55 4.57 -1.55
N PHE A 84 6.29 4.92 -1.80
CA PHE A 84 5.33 4.06 -2.49
C PHE A 84 5.03 4.69 -3.86
N GLU A 85 5.59 4.10 -4.93
CA GLU A 85 5.55 4.68 -6.29
C GLU A 85 4.19 4.54 -7.00
N GLY A 86 3.29 3.71 -6.46
CA GLY A 86 1.98 3.47 -7.05
C GLY A 86 0.98 4.58 -6.77
N ALA A 87 -0.04 4.69 -7.64
CA ALA A 87 -1.21 5.51 -7.40
C ALA A 87 -2.41 4.63 -7.00
N VAL A 88 -3.19 5.10 -6.03
CA VAL A 88 -4.46 4.48 -5.59
C VAL A 88 -5.60 5.39 -6.03
N LEU A 89 -6.65 4.80 -6.61
CA LEU A 89 -7.81 5.52 -7.12
C LEU A 89 -9.06 5.11 -6.35
N PHE A 90 -9.81 6.10 -5.86
CA PHE A 90 -11.14 5.93 -5.30
C PHE A 90 -12.13 6.63 -6.23
N SER A 91 -12.95 5.88 -6.96
CA SER A 91 -13.78 6.46 -8.03
C SER A 91 -15.03 7.18 -7.53
N GLU A 92 -15.48 6.84 -6.32
CA GLU A 92 -16.77 7.24 -5.77
C GLU A 92 -16.61 8.01 -4.45
N ALA A 93 -15.70 8.98 -4.38
CA ALA A 93 -15.54 9.81 -3.20
C ALA A 93 -16.64 10.89 -3.13
N GLY A 94 -17.32 11.01 -1.99
CA GLY A 94 -18.19 12.15 -1.70
C GLY A 94 -17.39 13.44 -1.45
N PRO A 95 -18.04 14.61 -1.42
CA PRO A 95 -17.35 15.88 -1.13
C PRO A 95 -16.75 15.95 0.29
N ASP A 96 -17.24 15.10 1.18
CA ASP A 96 -16.92 14.98 2.60
C ASP A 96 -16.14 13.69 2.90
N PHE A 97 -15.48 13.10 1.89
CA PHE A 97 -14.72 11.88 2.08
C PHE A 97 -13.61 12.04 3.11
N GLU A 98 -13.35 10.98 3.88
CA GLU A 98 -12.19 10.85 4.74
C GLU A 98 -11.26 9.77 4.18
N LEU A 99 -9.99 10.10 4.03
CA LEU A 99 -8.94 9.14 3.70
C LEU A 99 -8.24 8.71 4.99
N LYS A 100 -8.34 7.43 5.30
CA LYS A 100 -7.56 6.78 6.36
C LYS A 100 -6.32 6.12 5.73
N VAL A 101 -5.15 6.41 6.28
CA VAL A 101 -3.87 5.80 5.87
C VAL A 101 -3.26 5.11 7.08
N GLU A 102 -3.06 3.80 6.99
CA GLU A 102 -2.47 2.98 8.06
C GLU A 102 -1.13 2.41 7.60
N LEU A 103 -0.09 2.64 8.39
CA LEU A 103 1.25 2.10 8.16
C LEU A 103 1.43 0.82 8.97
N TYR A 104 1.73 -0.27 8.26
CA TYR A 104 2.05 -1.54 8.87
C TYR A 104 3.52 -1.86 8.63
N SER A 105 4.18 -2.38 9.66
CA SER A 105 5.57 -2.81 9.60
C SER A 105 5.77 -4.14 10.29
N ALA A 106 6.59 -5.01 9.71
CA ALA A 106 7.04 -6.25 10.32
C ALA A 106 8.57 -6.34 10.27
N GLY A 107 9.21 -6.57 11.42
CA GLY A 107 10.66 -6.81 11.47
C GLY A 107 11.02 -8.15 10.81
N LEU A 108 12.01 -8.14 9.92
CA LEU A 108 12.60 -9.37 9.40
C LEU A 108 13.79 -9.78 10.29
N PRO A 109 13.88 -11.07 10.66
CA PRO A 109 15.05 -11.55 11.38
C PRO A 109 16.30 -11.33 10.53
N ALA A 110 17.36 -10.78 11.15
CA ALA A 110 18.68 -10.73 10.55
C ALA A 110 19.10 -12.17 10.21
N GLY A 111 19.64 -12.36 9.00
CA GLY A 111 19.95 -13.68 8.46
C GLY A 111 20.74 -14.55 9.45
N GLY A 112 20.09 -15.60 9.94
CA GLY A 112 20.65 -16.63 10.81
C GLY A 112 20.04 -18.00 10.51
N ALA A 113 19.73 -18.29 9.25
CA ALA A 113 19.40 -19.64 8.78
C ALA A 113 20.21 -20.01 7.53
N GLN A 114 21.47 -19.56 7.46
CA GLN A 114 22.46 -20.17 6.59
C GLN A 114 23.30 -21.13 7.44
N GLY A 115 22.85 -22.38 7.54
CA GLY A 115 23.69 -23.49 7.99
C GLY A 115 23.18 -24.32 9.18
N SER A 116 22.05 -25.00 9.04
CA SER A 116 21.82 -26.26 9.78
C SER A 116 20.71 -27.12 9.18
N THR A 117 20.77 -27.44 7.88
CA THR A 117 20.27 -28.78 7.51
C THR A 117 21.19 -29.77 8.23
N PRO A 118 20.73 -30.56 9.21
CA PRO A 118 21.56 -31.62 9.72
C PRO A 118 21.68 -32.64 8.58
N LYS A 119 22.77 -32.60 7.82
CA LYS A 119 23.14 -33.63 6.83
C LYS A 119 23.53 -34.94 7.53
N LYS A 120 22.75 -35.39 8.51
CA LYS A 120 23.09 -36.52 9.39
C LYS A 120 21.88 -37.39 9.77
N LEU A 121 20.91 -37.54 8.87
CA LEU A 121 19.90 -38.61 8.92
C LEU A 121 20.19 -39.70 7.87
N ALA A 122 21.46 -40.10 7.75
CA ALA A 122 21.87 -41.21 6.91
C ALA A 122 22.84 -42.12 7.68
N THR A 123 22.42 -42.63 8.84
CA THR A 123 22.98 -43.83 9.48
C THR A 123 22.14 -44.14 10.72
N ARG A 124 21.16 -45.04 10.59
CA ARG A 124 20.62 -45.96 11.62
C ARG A 124 19.25 -46.51 11.18
N LEU A 125 19.25 -47.23 10.05
CA LEU A 125 18.20 -48.21 9.72
C LEU A 125 18.87 -49.52 9.26
N SER A 126 19.83 -50.02 10.03
CA SER A 126 20.50 -51.29 9.72
C SER A 126 20.74 -52.15 10.96
N THR A 127 19.74 -52.31 11.83
CA THR A 127 19.74 -53.40 12.84
C THR A 127 18.30 -53.67 13.29
N SER A 128 17.49 -54.29 12.43
CA SER A 128 16.28 -55.00 12.86
C SER A 128 15.76 -55.93 11.76
N LEU A 129 16.61 -56.82 11.27
CA LEU A 129 16.24 -58.09 10.64
C LEU A 129 17.46 -59.01 10.76
N GLY A 130 17.37 -59.97 11.67
CA GLY A 130 18.41 -60.95 12.02
C GLY A 130 18.08 -61.57 13.36
#